data_AF-A0A955XH83-F1
#
_entry.id   AF-A0A955XH83-F1
#
_cell.length_a   1.000
_cell.length_b   1.000
_cell.length_c   1.000
_cell.angle_alpha   90.00
_cell.angle_beta   90.00
_cell.angle_gamma   90.00
#
_symmetry.space_group_name_H-M   'P 1'
#
loop_
_entity.id
_entity.type
_entity.pdbx_description
1 polymer ?
#
loop_
_entity_poly.entity_id
_entity_poly.type
_entity_poly.pdbx_seq_one_letter_code
_entity_poly.pdbx_strand_id
1 'polypeptide(L)'
;MPAVELPGLYADNVAAIVAVERPLLINRDPGPGETGVPLEWFVALEVLDPGPDGVDRSATRVWVDGVLAFDGGAVAELQAGFDGPRAVILETADTLRVLLDPTVPFTSEATVAVRVVSQTNGGAHALDQTYTFAAEDRTAPKVVAAQATGQRAVQIGFDEDVVVTDPAGFALSPLSFPAVPLLPISAVAEGTVVSLVLDGEMTPDVLHAVVVTGVADAFGNPVAGPDDRAVFAGFRPARPASRRFDLWTMLPRHNRRIDATGDLRRFVACLQEVADLLLAEADRFPDVFDLERAPEDFLDLILRDLGNPFPFDLDGLGKRRLASVLVEMYRQKGTAGGIENAIRFFLGIDITAITPFTGTTLVLGESELGVDWELGPSERFARYAFNVEVDVPLSETERQQIRAIVDYLKPAHTHFVDLLAP
;
A
#
# COMPACT_ATOMS: atom_id res chain seq x y z
N MET A 1 -45.10 -4.91 5.94
CA MET A 1 -44.32 -4.66 7.17
C MET A 1 -43.11 -5.58 7.13
N PRO A 2 -41.87 -5.07 7.16
CA PRO A 2 -40.71 -5.95 7.20
C PRO A 2 -40.66 -6.60 8.59
N ALA A 3 -40.65 -7.92 8.62
CA ALA A 3 -40.45 -8.69 9.84
C ALA A 3 -39.00 -8.49 10.28
N VAL A 4 -38.79 -7.85 11.43
CA VAL A 4 -37.49 -7.76 12.08
C VAL A 4 -37.23 -9.12 12.71
N GLU A 5 -36.22 -9.85 12.23
CA GLU A 5 -35.74 -11.03 12.93
C GLU A 5 -35.01 -10.58 14.19
N LEU A 6 -35.50 -11.05 15.33
CA LEU A 6 -34.81 -10.91 16.61
C LEU A 6 -33.75 -12.02 16.70
N PRO A 7 -32.54 -11.74 17.23
CA PRO A 7 -31.54 -12.76 17.44
C PRO A 7 -32.09 -13.87 18.35
N GLY A 8 -32.16 -15.09 17.82
CA GLY A 8 -32.57 -16.29 18.55
C GLY A 8 -31.35 -16.99 19.14
N LEU A 9 -31.39 -17.29 20.45
CA LEU A 9 -30.43 -18.15 21.11
C LEU A 9 -30.82 -19.61 20.85
N TYR A 10 -30.01 -20.34 20.09
CA TYR A 10 -30.16 -21.77 19.87
C TYR A 10 -29.06 -22.51 20.63
N ALA A 11 -29.43 -23.18 21.73
CA ALA A 11 -28.54 -24.09 22.43
C ALA A 11 -28.58 -25.46 21.73
N ASP A 12 -27.57 -25.77 20.95
CA ASP A 12 -27.49 -26.99 20.12
C ASP A 12 -27.17 -28.24 20.97
N ASN A 13 -26.31 -28.10 21.98
CA ASN A 13 -25.92 -29.21 22.84
C ASN A 13 -25.63 -28.73 24.27
N VAL A 14 -26.26 -29.37 25.26
CA VAL A 14 -26.00 -29.14 26.69
C VAL A 14 -25.36 -30.40 27.25
N ALA A 15 -24.04 -30.38 27.44
CA ALA A 15 -23.29 -31.48 28.01
C ALA A 15 -22.90 -31.15 29.45
N ALA A 16 -23.23 -32.03 30.39
CA ALA A 16 -22.72 -31.95 31.76
C ALA A 16 -21.26 -32.42 31.77
N ILE A 17 -20.34 -31.47 31.81
CA ILE A 17 -18.93 -31.78 32.06
C ILE A 17 -18.78 -31.95 33.57
N VAL A 18 -18.50 -33.17 34.03
CA VAL A 18 -18.00 -33.39 35.39
C VAL A 18 -16.55 -32.88 35.38
N ALA A 19 -16.37 -31.59 35.65
CA ALA A 19 -15.04 -31.03 35.74
C ALA A 19 -14.31 -31.67 36.93
N VAL A 20 -13.12 -32.21 36.66
CA VAL A 20 -12.24 -32.78 37.70
C VAL A 20 -11.62 -31.66 38.55
N GLU A 21 -11.51 -30.46 37.98
CA GLU A 21 -11.01 -29.25 38.64
C GLU A 21 -12.16 -28.44 39.23
N ARG A 22 -12.02 -28.09 40.51
CA ARG A 22 -12.99 -27.32 41.30
C ARG A 22 -12.20 -26.29 42.13
N PRO A 23 -12.75 -25.11 42.44
CA PRO A 23 -13.87 -24.49 41.75
C PRO A 23 -13.47 -24.04 40.33
N LEU A 24 -14.46 -23.73 39.48
CA LEU A 24 -14.30 -23.29 38.09
C LEU A 24 -14.51 -21.79 37.95
N LEU A 25 -13.77 -21.15 37.04
CA LEU A 25 -14.00 -19.77 36.61
C LEU A 25 -14.76 -19.75 35.27
N ILE A 26 -16.00 -19.27 35.28
CA ILE A 26 -16.91 -19.25 34.12
C ILE A 26 -17.55 -17.88 33.94
N ASN A 27 -18.31 -17.72 32.84
CA ASN A 27 -19.11 -16.52 32.55
C ASN A 27 -18.33 -15.21 32.68
N ARG A 28 -17.10 -15.21 32.17
CA ARG A 28 -16.20 -14.05 32.13
C ARG A 28 -16.63 -13.07 31.05
N ASP A 29 -16.84 -11.83 31.44
CA ASP A 29 -17.18 -10.70 30.59
C ASP A 29 -16.39 -9.48 31.11
N PRO A 30 -15.34 -9.01 30.43
CA PRO A 30 -14.87 -9.50 29.14
C PRO A 30 -14.30 -10.92 29.18
N GLY A 31 -14.36 -11.60 28.04
CA GLY A 31 -13.84 -12.94 27.85
C GLY A 31 -12.31 -12.99 27.73
N PRO A 32 -11.69 -14.18 27.92
CA PRO A 32 -10.25 -14.36 27.70
C PRO A 32 -9.86 -14.08 26.25
N GLY A 33 -8.92 -13.16 26.05
CA GLY A 33 -8.42 -12.75 24.75
C GLY A 33 -9.38 -11.85 23.96
N GLU A 34 -10.45 -11.36 24.58
CA GLU A 34 -11.37 -10.41 23.94
C GLU A 34 -10.65 -9.09 23.63
N THR A 35 -10.94 -8.50 22.48
CA THR A 35 -10.34 -7.26 21.97
C THR A 35 -11.42 -6.25 21.64
N GLY A 36 -11.14 -4.95 21.81
CA GLY A 36 -12.14 -3.91 21.52
C GLY A 36 -13.15 -3.73 22.64
N VAL A 37 -12.78 -4.08 23.87
CA VAL A 37 -13.64 -3.92 25.04
C VAL A 37 -13.85 -2.43 25.32
N PRO A 38 -15.08 -1.91 25.41
CA PRO A 38 -15.32 -0.51 25.69
C PRO A 38 -14.59 -0.03 26.94
N LEU A 39 -14.04 1.20 26.93
CA LEU A 39 -13.23 1.68 28.06
C LEU A 39 -14.01 1.74 29.38
N GLU A 40 -15.33 1.92 29.32
CA GLU A 40 -16.23 1.95 30.47
C GLU A 40 -16.91 0.59 30.73
N TRP A 41 -16.38 -0.51 30.21
CA TRP A 41 -16.98 -1.83 30.44
C TRP A 41 -16.78 -2.31 31.88
N PHE A 42 -17.74 -3.09 32.39
CA PHE A 42 -17.62 -3.74 33.70
C PHE A 42 -16.83 -5.05 33.57
N VAL A 43 -16.37 -5.63 34.68
CA VAL A 43 -15.77 -6.97 34.71
C VAL A 43 -16.68 -7.90 35.51
N ALA A 44 -17.36 -8.83 34.84
CA ALA A 44 -18.17 -9.87 35.44
C ALA A 44 -17.51 -11.24 35.32
N LEU A 45 -17.63 -12.04 36.37
CA LEU A 45 -17.19 -13.42 36.40
C LEU A 45 -17.99 -14.23 37.41
N GLU A 46 -18.01 -15.54 37.22
CA GLU A 46 -18.63 -16.49 38.15
C GLU A 46 -17.64 -17.56 38.57
N VAL A 47 -17.51 -17.75 39.87
CA VAL A 47 -16.82 -18.90 40.45
C VAL A 47 -17.89 -19.94 40.78
N LEU A 48 -17.79 -21.12 40.16
CA LEU A 48 -18.75 -22.20 40.32
C LEU A 48 -18.06 -23.41 40.96
N ASP A 49 -18.63 -23.93 42.03
CA ASP A 49 -18.29 -25.26 42.52
C ASP A 49 -19.31 -26.30 42.03
N PRO A 50 -18.95 -27.19 41.07
CA PRO A 50 -19.87 -28.24 40.59
C PRO A 50 -20.07 -29.40 41.58
N GLY A 51 -19.40 -29.41 42.73
CA GLY A 51 -19.57 -30.44 43.76
C GLY A 51 -20.30 -29.93 45.02
N PRO A 52 -20.28 -30.71 46.11
CA PRO A 52 -21.14 -30.46 47.26
C PRO A 52 -20.61 -29.41 48.25
N ASP A 53 -19.40 -28.89 48.06
CA ASP A 53 -18.71 -28.08 49.07
C ASP A 53 -19.13 -26.61 49.00
N GLY A 54 -19.47 -26.10 47.82
CA GLY A 54 -19.74 -24.68 47.57
C GLY A 54 -18.46 -23.85 47.52
N VAL A 55 -18.61 -22.57 47.16
CA VAL A 55 -17.50 -21.61 47.05
C VAL A 55 -17.29 -20.89 48.39
N ASP A 56 -16.04 -20.77 48.83
CA ASP A 56 -15.67 -19.95 49.99
C ASP A 56 -15.53 -18.48 49.57
N ARG A 57 -16.60 -17.70 49.75
CA ARG A 57 -16.60 -16.26 49.49
C ARG A 57 -15.51 -15.53 50.27
N SER A 58 -15.32 -15.87 51.54
CA SER A 58 -14.35 -15.18 52.42
C SER A 58 -12.89 -15.35 51.99
N ALA A 59 -12.61 -16.41 51.24
CA ALA A 59 -11.29 -16.69 50.68
C ALA A 59 -11.14 -16.22 49.22
N THR A 60 -12.22 -15.71 48.60
CA THR A 60 -12.21 -15.29 47.19
C THR A 60 -11.67 -13.87 47.06
N ARG A 61 -10.71 -13.69 46.16
CA ARG A 61 -10.09 -12.41 45.82
C ARG A 61 -9.98 -12.25 44.31
N VAL A 62 -10.29 -11.06 43.82
CA VAL A 62 -10.15 -10.70 42.40
C VAL A 62 -9.25 -9.48 42.29
N TRP A 63 -8.25 -9.56 41.41
CA TRP A 63 -7.41 -8.44 41.04
C TRP A 63 -7.65 -8.08 39.59
N VAL A 64 -7.71 -6.78 39.31
CA VAL A 64 -7.76 -6.21 37.96
C VAL A 64 -6.51 -5.37 37.78
N ASP A 65 -5.68 -5.75 36.83
CA ASP A 65 -4.35 -5.17 36.56
C ASP A 65 -3.46 -5.08 37.81
N GLY A 66 -3.48 -6.14 38.62
CA GLY A 66 -2.73 -6.23 39.88
C GLY A 66 -3.32 -5.43 41.05
N VAL A 67 -4.35 -4.61 40.82
CA VAL A 67 -5.09 -3.90 41.86
C VAL A 67 -6.18 -4.80 42.43
N LEU A 68 -6.25 -4.94 43.76
CA LEU A 68 -7.29 -5.72 44.42
C LEU A 68 -8.65 -5.03 44.20
N ALA A 69 -9.56 -5.71 43.53
CA ALA A 69 -10.88 -5.20 43.16
C ALA A 69 -12.01 -5.81 44.02
N PHE A 70 -11.84 -7.05 44.46
CA PHE A 70 -12.75 -7.74 45.37
C PHE A 70 -11.98 -8.56 46.42
N ASP A 71 -12.39 -8.46 47.67
CA ASP A 71 -11.94 -9.29 48.78
C ASP A 71 -13.15 -9.72 49.63
N GLY A 72 -13.62 -10.95 49.44
CA GLY A 72 -14.81 -11.43 50.13
C GLY A 72 -14.61 -11.63 51.65
N GLY A 73 -13.38 -11.53 52.16
CA GLY A 73 -13.09 -11.55 53.60
C GLY A 73 -13.08 -10.16 54.25
N ALA A 74 -13.20 -9.08 53.46
CA ALA A 74 -13.16 -7.71 53.95
C ALA A 74 -14.55 -7.22 54.40
N VAL A 75 -14.57 -6.19 55.26
CA VAL A 75 -15.83 -5.54 55.72
C VAL A 75 -16.55 -4.84 54.56
N ALA A 76 -15.78 -4.25 53.65
CA ALA A 76 -16.23 -3.78 52.35
C ALA A 76 -15.59 -4.68 51.29
N GLU A 77 -16.38 -5.57 50.71
CA GLU A 77 -15.86 -6.59 49.82
C GLU A 77 -15.41 -6.01 48.47
N LEU A 78 -16.21 -5.11 47.90
CA LEU A 78 -15.86 -4.33 46.72
C LEU A 78 -14.87 -3.23 47.12
N GLN A 79 -13.74 -3.19 46.43
CA GLN A 79 -12.70 -2.20 46.69
C GLN A 79 -12.98 -0.90 45.95
N ALA A 80 -12.55 0.21 46.54
CA ALA A 80 -12.69 1.54 45.95
C ALA A 80 -12.05 1.57 44.55
N GLY A 81 -12.78 2.07 43.57
CA GLY A 81 -12.36 2.10 42.17
C GLY A 81 -13.02 1.03 41.30
N PHE A 82 -13.65 0.03 41.92
CA PHE A 82 -14.41 -1.05 41.25
C PHE A 82 -15.83 -1.21 41.80
N ASP A 83 -16.22 -0.31 42.70
CA ASP A 83 -17.50 -0.21 43.41
C ASP A 83 -18.50 0.73 42.71
N GLY A 84 -18.41 0.84 41.38
CA GLY A 84 -19.33 1.64 40.57
C GLY A 84 -20.79 1.20 40.66
N PRO A 85 -21.73 1.99 40.08
CA PRO A 85 -23.17 1.77 40.22
C PRO A 85 -23.68 0.43 39.67
N ARG A 86 -22.95 -0.24 38.78
CA ARG A 86 -23.28 -1.57 38.26
C ARG A 86 -22.71 -2.71 39.11
N ALA A 87 -21.80 -2.42 40.05
CA ALA A 87 -21.11 -3.42 40.84
C ALA A 87 -22.12 -4.24 41.68
N VAL A 88 -22.03 -5.57 41.57
CA VAL A 88 -23.01 -6.50 42.17
C VAL A 88 -22.30 -7.79 42.55
N ILE A 89 -22.56 -8.26 43.77
CA ILE A 89 -22.15 -9.58 44.24
C ILE A 89 -23.41 -10.42 44.48
N LEU A 90 -23.48 -11.60 43.87
CA LEU A 90 -24.57 -12.55 44.08
C LEU A 90 -23.98 -13.91 44.43
N GLU A 91 -24.58 -14.57 45.43
CA GLU A 91 -24.12 -15.85 45.92
C GLU A 91 -25.30 -16.83 45.98
N THR A 92 -25.10 -18.01 45.43
CA THR A 92 -26.00 -19.18 45.55
C THR A 92 -25.30 -20.26 46.36
N ALA A 93 -25.90 -21.45 46.46
CA ALA A 93 -25.30 -22.57 47.19
C ALA A 93 -23.97 -23.05 46.58
N ASP A 94 -23.79 -22.86 45.27
CA ASP A 94 -22.71 -23.41 44.45
C ASP A 94 -21.95 -22.34 43.65
N THR A 95 -22.47 -21.12 43.53
CA THR A 95 -21.93 -20.09 42.65
C THR A 95 -21.72 -18.78 43.38
N LEU A 96 -20.57 -18.14 43.14
CA LEU A 96 -20.30 -16.76 43.51
C LEU A 96 -20.11 -15.93 42.24
N ARG A 97 -21.06 -15.04 41.96
CA ARG A 97 -20.98 -14.06 40.89
C ARG A 97 -20.40 -12.76 41.42
N VAL A 98 -19.36 -12.29 40.75
CA VAL A 98 -18.69 -11.02 41.04
C VAL A 98 -18.80 -10.14 39.80
N LEU A 99 -19.49 -9.01 39.93
CA LEU A 99 -19.51 -7.94 38.93
C LEU A 99 -18.82 -6.73 39.53
N LEU A 100 -17.68 -6.37 38.95
CA LEU A 100 -16.85 -5.22 39.27
C LEU A 100 -17.16 -4.11 38.28
N ASP A 101 -17.38 -2.90 38.76
CA ASP A 101 -17.68 -1.74 37.92
C ASP A 101 -16.60 -0.68 38.10
N PRO A 102 -15.60 -0.60 37.20
CA PRO A 102 -14.54 0.39 37.27
C PRO A 102 -15.11 1.81 37.32
N THR A 103 -14.72 2.61 38.32
CA THR A 103 -15.14 4.02 38.42
C THR A 103 -14.27 4.94 37.56
N VAL A 104 -13.15 4.43 37.05
CA VAL A 104 -12.27 5.09 36.08
C VAL A 104 -12.22 4.20 34.85
N PRO A 105 -12.41 4.75 33.63
CA PRO A 105 -12.33 3.96 32.41
C PRO A 105 -10.95 3.31 32.24
N PHE A 106 -10.91 2.16 31.56
CA PHE A 106 -9.66 1.55 31.13
C PHE A 106 -8.89 2.50 30.20
N THR A 107 -7.56 2.36 30.22
CA THR A 107 -6.71 3.11 29.27
C THR A 107 -6.88 2.51 27.88
N SER A 108 -6.88 3.36 26.85
CA SER A 108 -6.91 2.95 25.43
C SER A 108 -5.82 1.91 25.15
N GLU A 109 -6.17 0.86 24.40
CA GLU A 109 -5.29 -0.28 24.04
C GLU A 109 -4.67 -1.05 25.23
N ALA A 110 -5.10 -0.77 26.47
CA ALA A 110 -4.54 -1.46 27.62
C ALA A 110 -4.90 -2.95 27.58
N THR A 111 -3.89 -3.80 27.80
CA THR A 111 -4.11 -5.21 28.10
C THR A 111 -4.37 -5.35 29.60
N VAL A 112 -5.61 -5.62 29.97
CA VAL A 112 -6.05 -5.73 31.37
C VAL A 112 -5.99 -7.18 31.81
N ALA A 113 -5.26 -7.46 32.88
CA ALA A 113 -5.17 -8.79 33.48
C ALA A 113 -6.16 -8.94 34.65
N VAL A 114 -7.03 -9.95 34.59
CA VAL A 114 -7.95 -10.30 35.67
C VAL A 114 -7.47 -11.60 36.31
N ARG A 115 -7.06 -11.52 37.58
CA ARG A 115 -6.65 -12.68 38.38
C ARG A 115 -7.72 -12.98 39.42
N VAL A 116 -8.12 -14.24 39.50
CA VAL A 116 -9.09 -14.75 40.47
C VAL A 116 -8.44 -15.83 41.30
N VAL A 117 -8.42 -15.64 42.62
CA VAL A 117 -8.02 -16.65 43.59
C VAL A 117 -9.24 -17.01 44.43
N SER A 118 -9.57 -18.29 44.52
CA SER A 118 -10.71 -18.78 45.29
C SER A 118 -10.45 -20.21 45.78
N GLN A 119 -11.34 -20.72 46.62
CA GLN A 119 -11.32 -22.11 47.10
C GLN A 119 -12.74 -22.58 47.41
N THR A 120 -12.93 -23.89 47.54
CA THR A 120 -14.18 -24.44 48.08
C THR A 120 -14.25 -24.27 49.59
N ASN A 121 -15.46 -24.34 50.16
CA ASN A 121 -15.60 -24.35 51.62
C ASN A 121 -14.79 -25.50 52.24
N GLY A 122 -14.05 -25.19 53.30
CA GLY A 122 -13.11 -26.13 53.93
C GLY A 122 -11.77 -26.28 53.21
N GLY A 123 -11.55 -25.59 52.08
CA GLY A 123 -10.25 -25.47 51.41
C GLY A 123 -9.74 -26.74 50.73
N ALA A 124 -10.63 -27.69 50.44
CA ALA A 124 -10.25 -28.96 49.79
C ALA A 124 -9.75 -28.77 48.35
N HIS A 125 -10.26 -27.76 47.66
CA HIS A 125 -9.88 -27.41 46.31
C HIS A 125 -9.67 -25.91 46.16
N ALA A 126 -8.71 -25.50 45.33
CA ALA A 126 -8.31 -24.11 45.14
C ALA A 126 -8.23 -23.75 43.65
N LEU A 127 -8.49 -22.48 43.37
CA LEU A 127 -8.47 -21.86 42.05
C LEU A 127 -7.51 -20.67 42.11
N ASP A 128 -6.58 -20.59 41.16
CA ASP A 128 -5.77 -19.40 40.88
C ASP A 128 -5.62 -19.30 39.36
N GLN A 129 -6.44 -18.45 38.75
CA GLN A 129 -6.46 -18.26 37.31
C GLN A 129 -6.31 -16.80 36.96
N THR A 130 -5.54 -16.52 35.91
CA THR A 130 -5.41 -15.19 35.32
C THR A 130 -5.81 -15.27 33.86
N TYR A 131 -6.63 -14.34 33.41
CA TYR A 131 -6.92 -14.12 31.99
C TYR A 131 -6.76 -12.65 31.64
N THR A 132 -6.67 -12.35 30.35
CA THR A 132 -6.47 -10.98 29.86
C THR A 132 -7.49 -10.63 28.80
N PHE A 133 -7.80 -9.36 28.66
CA PHE A 133 -8.53 -8.78 27.53
C PHE A 133 -7.87 -7.45 27.12
N ALA A 134 -8.16 -6.96 25.92
CA ALA A 134 -7.66 -5.69 25.41
C ALA A 134 -8.80 -4.67 25.27
N ALA A 135 -8.59 -3.50 25.87
CA ALA A 135 -9.48 -2.35 25.74
C ALA A 135 -9.52 -1.85 24.29
N GLU A 136 -10.62 -1.20 23.91
CA GLU A 136 -10.76 -0.54 22.60
C GLU A 136 -9.70 0.53 22.39
N ASP A 137 -9.35 0.75 21.13
CA ASP A 137 -8.44 1.82 20.74
C ASP A 137 -9.22 3.10 20.44
N ARG A 138 -8.87 4.16 21.17
CA ARG A 138 -9.31 5.55 21.00
C ARG A 138 -8.14 6.52 20.84
N THR A 139 -6.92 6.01 20.67
CA THR A 139 -5.73 6.82 20.48
C THR A 139 -5.75 7.35 19.05
N ALA A 140 -5.58 8.66 18.87
CA ALA A 140 -5.46 9.22 17.53
C ALA A 140 -4.02 9.11 17.02
N PRO A 141 -3.82 8.85 15.71
CA PRO A 141 -2.50 8.89 15.11
C PRO A 141 -1.89 10.29 15.19
N LYS A 142 -0.56 10.36 15.24
CA LYS A 142 0.20 11.60 15.37
C LYS A 142 1.12 11.81 14.18
N VAL A 143 1.17 13.04 13.71
CA VAL A 143 2.13 13.44 12.68
C VAL A 143 3.52 13.56 13.32
N VAL A 144 4.44 12.72 12.88
CA VAL A 144 5.83 12.69 13.38
C VAL A 144 6.71 13.68 12.62
N ALA A 145 6.58 13.71 11.29
CA ALA A 145 7.40 14.54 10.43
C ALA A 145 6.78 14.73 9.03
N ALA A 146 7.27 15.73 8.31
CA ALA A 146 7.01 15.87 6.88
C ALA A 146 8.33 16.17 6.14
N GLN A 147 8.43 15.71 4.90
CA GLN A 147 9.61 15.94 4.06
C GLN A 147 9.22 16.05 2.59
N ALA A 148 9.75 17.07 1.92
CA ALA A 148 9.66 17.16 0.46
C ALA A 148 10.65 16.19 -0.21
N THR A 149 10.16 15.28 -1.04
CA THR A 149 10.97 14.26 -1.74
C THR A 149 11.18 14.57 -3.22
N GLY A 150 10.41 15.51 -3.76
CA GLY A 150 10.56 16.05 -5.11
C GLY A 150 9.92 17.42 -5.22
N GLN A 151 10.00 18.07 -6.38
CA GLN A 151 9.46 19.45 -6.56
C GLN A 151 7.96 19.56 -6.28
N ARG A 152 7.20 18.47 -6.46
CA ARG A 152 5.75 18.41 -6.25
C ARG A 152 5.32 17.27 -5.32
N ALA A 153 6.27 16.67 -4.61
CA ALA A 153 6.04 15.46 -3.82
C ALA A 153 6.47 15.68 -2.36
N VAL A 154 5.57 15.36 -1.43
CA VAL A 154 5.79 15.47 0.01
C VAL A 154 5.39 14.15 0.67
N GLN A 155 6.21 13.66 1.59
CA GLN A 155 5.87 12.54 2.45
C GLN A 155 5.62 13.03 3.86
N ILE A 156 4.58 12.50 4.50
CA ILE A 156 4.20 12.78 5.88
C ILE A 156 4.27 11.46 6.64
N GLY A 157 5.07 11.42 7.70
CA GLY A 157 5.21 10.25 8.56
C GLY A 157 4.31 10.34 9.79
N PHE A 158 3.71 9.22 10.15
CA PHE A 158 2.89 9.01 11.34
C PHE A 158 3.58 8.02 12.28
N ASP A 159 3.16 8.00 13.54
CA ASP A 159 3.66 7.06 14.56
C ASP A 159 3.06 5.66 14.48
N GLU A 160 1.99 5.50 13.71
CA GLU A 160 1.28 4.26 13.46
C GLU A 160 0.74 4.18 12.02
N ASP A 161 0.15 3.04 11.67
CA ASP A 161 -0.43 2.80 10.34
C ASP A 161 -1.71 3.62 10.15
N VAL A 162 -1.84 4.30 9.01
CA VAL A 162 -2.94 5.22 8.77
C VAL A 162 -3.64 4.98 7.44
N VAL A 163 -4.87 5.48 7.34
CA VAL A 163 -5.70 5.50 6.13
C VAL A 163 -6.13 6.93 5.83
N VAL A 164 -6.07 7.32 4.56
CA VAL A 164 -6.62 8.61 4.10
C VAL A 164 -8.14 8.52 4.03
N THR A 165 -8.83 9.29 4.88
CA THR A 165 -10.29 9.38 4.91
C THR A 165 -10.82 10.51 4.02
N ASP A 166 -10.05 11.59 3.89
CA ASP A 166 -10.35 12.72 3.00
C ASP A 166 -9.06 13.25 2.33
N PRO A 167 -8.88 13.05 1.00
CA PRO A 167 -7.73 13.57 0.28
C PRO A 167 -7.61 15.10 0.32
N ALA A 168 -8.69 15.84 0.57
CA ALA A 168 -8.67 17.29 0.73
C ALA A 168 -8.25 17.75 2.14
N GLY A 169 -8.12 16.82 3.09
CA GLY A 169 -7.79 17.07 4.49
C GLY A 169 -6.31 17.39 4.76
N PHE A 170 -5.59 17.96 3.80
CA PHE A 170 -4.20 18.40 3.93
C PHE A 170 -4.09 19.88 3.55
N ALA A 171 -3.84 20.73 4.54
CA ALA A 171 -3.68 22.17 4.31
C ALA A 171 -2.19 22.54 4.42
N LEU A 172 -1.63 23.08 3.33
CA LEU A 172 -0.26 23.57 3.29
C LEU A 172 -0.25 25.10 3.38
N SER A 173 0.63 25.64 4.22
CA SER A 173 0.84 27.09 4.32
C SER A 173 2.33 27.42 4.40
N PRO A 174 2.82 28.40 3.63
CA PRO A 174 4.21 28.84 3.73
C PRO A 174 4.45 29.62 5.03
N LEU A 175 5.56 29.32 5.69
CA LEU A 175 6.02 30.02 6.91
C LEU A 175 6.98 31.17 6.59
N SER A 176 7.51 31.22 5.36
CA SER A 176 8.39 32.28 4.89
C SER A 176 8.02 32.67 3.46
N PHE A 177 8.39 33.90 3.07
CA PHE A 177 8.13 34.44 1.73
C PHE A 177 9.45 34.86 1.04
N PRO A 178 9.53 34.83 -0.29
CA PRO A 178 8.47 34.49 -1.26
C PRO A 178 8.14 32.99 -1.27
N ALA A 179 6.88 32.66 -1.58
CA ALA A 179 6.41 31.29 -1.68
C ALA A 179 5.20 31.21 -2.62
N VAL A 180 5.12 30.12 -3.38
CA VAL A 180 3.93 29.80 -4.19
C VAL A 180 2.89 29.11 -3.29
N PRO A 181 1.58 29.45 -3.40
CA PRO A 181 0.53 28.71 -2.72
C PRO A 181 0.43 27.30 -3.32
N LEU A 182 0.30 26.28 -2.46
CA LEU A 182 0.30 24.88 -2.87
C LEU A 182 -0.97 24.20 -2.38
N LEU A 183 -1.55 23.36 -3.23
CA LEU A 183 -2.70 22.52 -2.93
C LEU A 183 -2.35 21.05 -3.20
N PRO A 184 -2.77 20.12 -2.33
CA PRO A 184 -2.67 18.70 -2.62
C PRO A 184 -3.66 18.31 -3.73
N ILE A 185 -3.18 17.60 -4.75
CA ILE A 185 -3.98 16.96 -5.80
C ILE A 185 -4.34 15.53 -5.40
N SER A 186 -3.40 14.82 -4.76
CA SER A 186 -3.62 13.47 -4.29
C SER A 186 -2.91 13.21 -2.97
N ALA A 187 -3.46 12.26 -2.22
CA ALA A 187 -2.92 11.75 -0.98
C ALA A 187 -3.11 10.22 -0.98
N VAL A 188 -2.02 9.48 -0.74
CA VAL A 188 -2.03 8.01 -0.71
C VAL A 188 -1.30 7.57 0.56
N ALA A 189 -1.96 6.75 1.38
CA ALA A 189 -1.34 6.14 2.56
C ALA A 189 -0.72 4.79 2.22
N GLU A 190 0.49 4.56 2.74
CA GLU A 190 1.23 3.30 2.69
C GLU A 190 1.82 3.03 4.08
N GLY A 191 1.12 2.24 4.89
CA GLY A 191 1.47 2.01 6.30
C GLY A 191 1.47 3.33 7.09
N THR A 192 2.61 3.66 7.68
CA THR A 192 2.79 4.87 8.50
C THR A 192 3.13 6.13 7.70
N VAL A 193 3.11 6.08 6.36
CA VAL A 193 3.51 7.20 5.50
C VAL A 193 2.39 7.59 4.56
N VAL A 194 2.09 8.89 4.49
CA VAL A 194 1.21 9.46 3.47
C VAL A 194 2.04 10.22 2.45
N SER A 195 1.91 9.83 1.18
CA SER A 195 2.52 10.51 0.04
C SER A 195 1.52 11.48 -0.59
N LEU A 196 1.90 12.76 -0.66
CA LEU A 196 1.15 13.83 -1.29
C LEU A 196 1.75 14.22 -2.63
N VAL A 197 0.89 14.48 -3.62
CA VAL A 197 1.24 15.15 -4.88
C VAL A 197 0.62 16.54 -4.88
N LEU A 198 1.41 17.57 -5.18
CA LEU A 198 0.99 18.96 -5.17
C LEU A 198 0.67 19.49 -6.57
N ASP A 199 -0.15 20.55 -6.62
CA ASP A 199 -0.57 21.22 -7.84
C ASP A 199 0.52 22.04 -8.54
N GLY A 200 1.41 22.64 -7.75
CA GLY A 200 2.55 23.41 -8.21
C GLY A 200 3.88 22.91 -7.66
N GLU A 201 4.96 23.46 -8.20
CA GLU A 201 6.31 23.23 -7.68
C GLU A 201 6.52 24.04 -6.40
N MET A 202 7.05 23.38 -5.37
CA MET A 202 7.43 24.04 -4.13
C MET A 202 8.56 25.02 -4.34
N THR A 203 8.46 26.18 -3.71
CA THR A 203 9.56 27.12 -3.61
C THR A 203 10.71 26.48 -2.83
N PRO A 204 11.92 26.33 -3.40
CA PRO A 204 13.04 25.67 -2.74
C PRO A 204 13.41 26.30 -1.40
N ASP A 205 13.67 25.46 -0.39
CA ASP A 205 14.12 25.82 0.96
C ASP A 205 13.16 26.68 1.80
N VAL A 206 12.00 27.03 1.26
CA VAL A 206 10.96 27.73 2.02
C VAL A 206 10.29 26.74 2.96
N LEU A 207 10.19 27.10 4.23
CA LEU A 207 9.50 26.29 5.22
C LEU A 207 7.99 26.36 4.98
N HIS A 208 7.35 25.20 4.99
CA HIS A 208 5.90 25.03 4.89
C HIS A 208 5.41 24.29 6.14
N ALA A 209 4.27 24.72 6.68
CA ALA A 209 3.52 23.96 7.66
C ALA A 209 2.42 23.17 6.93
N VAL A 210 2.29 21.88 7.28
CA VAL A 210 1.16 21.04 6.89
C VAL A 210 0.28 20.79 8.11
N VAL A 211 -1.03 20.92 7.92
CA VAL A 211 -2.06 20.55 8.90
C VAL A 211 -2.88 19.41 8.29
N VAL A 212 -3.06 18.33 9.05
CA VAL A 212 -3.68 17.08 8.62
C VAL A 212 -5.01 16.87 9.35
N THR A 213 -6.10 16.72 8.61
CA THR A 213 -7.43 16.44 9.17
C THR A 213 -8.15 15.27 8.50
N GLY A 214 -7.65 14.82 7.34
CA GLY A 214 -8.27 13.77 6.51
C GLY A 214 -7.63 12.39 6.65
N VAL A 215 -7.12 12.06 7.85
CA VAL A 215 -6.40 10.81 8.14
C VAL A 215 -6.94 10.20 9.43
N ALA A 216 -7.09 8.88 9.45
CA ALA A 216 -7.44 8.10 10.64
C ALA A 216 -6.58 6.84 10.72
N ASP A 217 -6.52 6.22 11.90
CA ASP A 217 -5.90 4.91 12.09
C ASP A 217 -6.78 3.77 11.51
N ALA A 218 -6.37 2.52 11.74
CA ALA A 218 -7.13 1.33 11.35
C ALA A 218 -8.46 1.15 12.14
N PHE A 219 -8.59 1.79 13.31
CA PHE A 219 -9.74 1.71 14.19
C PHE A 219 -10.74 2.87 14.00
N GLY A 220 -10.42 3.82 13.12
CA GLY A 220 -11.27 4.96 12.77
C GLY A 220 -11.06 6.19 13.66
N ASN A 221 -10.00 6.24 14.48
CA ASN A 221 -9.67 7.43 15.25
C ASN A 221 -9.02 8.48 14.34
N PRO A 222 -9.63 9.67 14.18
CA PRO A 222 -9.08 10.70 13.31
C PRO A 222 -7.88 11.37 13.98
N VAL A 223 -6.89 11.76 13.15
CA VAL A 223 -5.82 12.68 13.56
C VAL A 223 -6.44 13.92 14.21
N ALA A 224 -5.88 14.31 15.35
CA ALA A 224 -6.36 15.46 16.10
C ALA A 224 -5.21 16.37 16.56
N GLY A 225 -5.50 17.68 16.65
CA GLY A 225 -4.53 18.63 17.18
C GLY A 225 -4.28 18.44 18.68
N PRO A 226 -3.06 18.73 19.15
CA PRO A 226 -1.99 19.48 18.47
C PRO A 226 -1.03 18.64 17.61
N ASP A 227 -1.20 17.32 17.59
CA ASP A 227 -0.31 16.38 16.92
C ASP A 227 -0.66 16.20 15.42
N ASP A 228 -1.45 17.12 14.86
CA ASP A 228 -1.94 17.14 13.47
C ASP A 228 -1.03 17.91 12.51
N ARG A 229 0.19 18.26 12.93
CA ARG A 229 1.04 19.24 12.22
C ARG A 229 2.48 18.81 12.07
N ALA A 230 3.05 19.16 10.93
CA ALA A 230 4.49 19.10 10.70
C ALA A 230 4.99 20.31 9.92
N VAL A 231 6.30 20.54 10.00
CA VAL A 231 7.00 21.57 9.22
C VAL A 231 8.04 20.89 8.36
N PHE A 232 8.14 21.29 7.10
CA PHE A 232 9.14 20.79 6.17
C PHE A 232 9.69 21.91 5.28
N ALA A 233 10.89 21.71 4.74
CA ALA A 233 11.47 22.63 3.76
C ALA A 233 11.08 22.21 2.34
N GLY A 234 10.74 23.18 1.50
CA GLY A 234 10.50 22.98 0.08
C GLY A 234 11.69 22.33 -0.60
N PHE A 235 11.42 21.41 -1.52
CA PHE A 235 12.46 20.60 -2.16
C PHE A 235 13.45 21.47 -2.92
N ARG A 236 14.75 21.29 -2.65
CA ARG A 236 15.84 21.89 -3.43
C ARG A 236 16.42 20.83 -4.39
N PRO A 237 16.26 21.00 -5.71
CA PRO A 237 16.91 20.15 -6.69
C PRO A 237 18.42 20.14 -6.53
N ALA A 238 19.05 19.02 -6.90
CA ALA A 238 20.51 18.94 -6.97
C ALA A 238 21.03 19.99 -7.97
N ARG A 239 22.08 20.72 -7.58
CA ARG A 239 22.73 21.72 -8.42
C ARG A 239 24.25 21.57 -8.37
N PRO A 240 24.98 21.88 -9.44
CA PRO A 240 26.44 21.86 -9.43
C PRO A 240 27.00 22.76 -8.32
N ALA A 241 27.93 22.23 -7.51
CA ALA A 241 28.52 22.97 -6.38
C ALA A 241 29.24 24.27 -6.80
N SER A 242 29.73 24.32 -8.04
CA SER A 242 30.38 25.49 -8.64
C SER A 242 29.41 26.56 -9.13
N ARG A 243 28.10 26.29 -9.22
CA ARG A 243 27.12 27.26 -9.72
C ARG A 243 27.08 28.50 -8.83
N ARG A 244 27.20 29.66 -9.46
CA ARG A 244 27.09 30.99 -8.84
C ARG A 244 26.09 31.82 -9.65
N PHE A 245 24.81 31.50 -9.47
CA PHE A 245 23.72 32.18 -10.15
C PHE A 245 22.76 32.78 -9.11
N ASP A 246 23.22 33.88 -8.49
CA ASP A 246 22.43 34.66 -7.52
C ASP A 246 22.18 36.06 -8.10
N LEU A 247 20.95 36.29 -8.55
CA LEU A 247 20.49 37.52 -9.18
C LEU A 247 20.73 38.74 -8.30
N TRP A 248 20.62 38.61 -6.97
CA TRP A 248 20.88 39.72 -6.06
C TRP A 248 22.35 40.14 -6.12
N THR A 249 23.27 39.18 -6.17
CA THR A 249 24.71 39.50 -6.26
C THR A 249 25.10 40.06 -7.62
N MET A 250 24.39 39.67 -8.67
CA MET A 250 24.57 40.17 -10.04
C MET A 250 24.12 41.63 -10.20
N LEU A 251 23.23 42.13 -9.32
CA LEU A 251 22.84 43.53 -9.34
C LEU A 251 24.00 44.48 -8.95
N PRO A 252 24.10 45.64 -9.61
CA PRO A 252 25.05 46.67 -9.24
C PRO A 252 24.95 47.03 -7.75
N ARG A 253 26.10 47.24 -7.10
CA ARG A 253 26.16 47.54 -5.66
C ARG A 253 25.35 48.78 -5.26
N HIS A 254 25.19 49.77 -6.13
CA HIS A 254 24.42 50.98 -5.82
C HIS A 254 22.93 50.67 -5.64
N ASN A 255 22.33 49.85 -6.51
CA ASN A 255 20.91 49.43 -6.38
C ASN A 255 20.66 48.69 -5.07
N ARG A 256 21.58 47.79 -4.68
CA ARG A 256 21.49 47.06 -3.41
C ARG A 256 21.60 47.95 -2.17
N ARG A 257 22.36 49.04 -2.24
CA ARG A 257 22.54 49.98 -1.12
C ARG A 257 21.35 50.93 -0.93
N ILE A 258 20.67 51.25 -2.03
CA ILE A 258 19.52 52.17 -2.02
C ILE A 258 18.25 51.47 -1.52
N ASP A 259 18.20 50.13 -1.58
CA ASP A 259 17.10 49.31 -1.07
C ASP A 259 17.02 49.29 0.46
N ALA A 260 16.61 50.42 1.05
CA ALA A 260 16.43 50.55 2.49
C ALA A 260 15.18 49.82 3.00
N THR A 261 14.16 49.63 2.16
CA THR A 261 12.90 48.97 2.53
C THR A 261 12.95 47.45 2.35
N GLY A 262 13.88 46.95 1.53
CA GLY A 262 14.03 45.52 1.22
C GLY A 262 13.08 45.04 0.11
N ASP A 263 12.33 45.94 -0.51
CA ASP A 263 11.34 45.58 -1.54
C ASP A 263 12.02 45.14 -2.83
N LEU A 264 13.15 45.76 -3.21
CA LEU A 264 13.93 45.30 -4.36
C LEU A 264 14.50 43.90 -4.09
N ARG A 265 15.00 43.65 -2.88
CA ARG A 265 15.50 42.33 -2.48
C ARG A 265 14.40 41.27 -2.55
N ARG A 266 13.20 41.56 -2.05
CA ARG A 266 12.05 40.64 -2.12
C ARG A 266 11.63 40.37 -3.56
N PHE A 267 11.54 41.42 -4.38
CA PHE A 267 11.21 41.28 -5.80
C PHE A 267 12.24 40.40 -6.55
N VAL A 268 13.53 40.64 -6.31
CA VAL A 268 14.60 39.82 -6.90
C VAL A 268 14.56 38.39 -6.40
N ALA A 269 14.18 38.15 -5.14
CA ALA A 269 14.00 36.79 -4.62
C ALA A 269 12.88 36.02 -5.35
N CYS A 270 11.77 36.68 -5.70
CA CYS A 270 10.72 36.06 -6.52
C CYS A 270 11.24 35.67 -7.93
N LEU A 271 12.11 36.49 -8.52
CA LEU A 271 12.74 36.16 -9.81
C LEU A 271 13.78 35.05 -9.69
N GLN A 272 14.50 35.03 -8.56
CA GLN A 272 15.51 34.02 -8.26
C GLN A 272 14.87 32.63 -8.17
N GLU A 273 13.69 32.53 -7.54
CA GLU A 273 12.92 31.29 -7.47
C GLU A 273 12.66 30.69 -8.86
N VAL A 274 12.07 31.47 -9.76
CA VAL A 274 11.78 31.02 -11.14
C VAL A 274 13.07 30.67 -11.88
N ALA A 275 14.13 31.46 -11.70
CA ALA A 275 15.43 31.18 -12.30
C ALA A 275 16.04 29.87 -11.78
N ASP A 276 15.94 29.57 -10.49
CA ASP A 276 16.48 28.35 -9.90
C ASP A 276 15.76 27.10 -10.40
N LEU A 277 14.44 27.16 -10.60
CA LEU A 277 13.66 26.09 -11.22
C LEU A 277 14.08 25.84 -12.67
N LEU A 278 14.17 26.90 -13.49
CA LEU A 278 14.64 26.81 -14.88
C LEU A 278 16.09 26.29 -14.98
N LEU A 279 16.95 26.70 -14.05
CA LEU A 279 18.34 26.24 -14.01
C LEU A 279 18.45 24.77 -13.60
N ALA A 280 17.52 24.27 -12.78
CA ALA A 280 17.43 22.85 -12.44
C ALA A 280 16.94 22.02 -13.65
N GLU A 281 15.95 22.50 -14.40
CA GLU A 281 15.54 21.87 -15.66
C GLU A 281 16.68 21.83 -16.69
N ALA A 282 17.41 22.94 -16.83
CA ALA A 282 18.58 23.00 -17.72
C ALA A 282 19.69 22.02 -17.33
N ASP A 283 19.90 21.79 -16.03
CA ASP A 283 20.86 20.77 -15.56
C ASP A 283 20.44 19.34 -15.90
N ARG A 284 19.12 19.09 -15.99
CA ARG A 284 18.54 17.79 -16.35
C ARG A 284 18.47 17.56 -17.85
N PHE A 285 18.89 18.51 -18.68
CA PHE A 285 18.92 18.35 -20.13
C PHE A 285 19.67 17.09 -20.61
N PRO A 286 20.82 16.69 -20.00
CA PRO A 286 21.47 15.43 -20.36
C PRO A 286 20.62 14.19 -20.09
N ASP A 287 19.76 14.22 -19.06
CA ASP A 287 18.89 13.10 -18.70
C ASP A 287 17.86 12.79 -19.81
N VAL A 288 17.53 13.78 -20.65
CA VAL A 288 16.62 13.60 -21.80
C VAL A 288 17.16 12.59 -22.82
N PHE A 289 18.49 12.49 -22.96
CA PHE A 289 19.13 11.57 -23.91
C PHE A 289 19.56 10.25 -23.25
N ASP A 290 19.54 10.17 -21.92
CA ASP A 290 19.85 8.97 -21.17
C ASP A 290 18.61 8.08 -21.09
N LEU A 291 18.62 6.92 -21.75
CA LEU A 291 17.48 5.99 -21.79
C LEU A 291 17.03 5.56 -20.39
N GLU A 292 17.93 5.49 -19.41
CA GLU A 292 17.58 5.07 -18.05
C GLU A 292 16.83 6.17 -17.28
N ARG A 293 17.10 7.44 -17.60
CA ARG A 293 16.62 8.60 -16.85
C ARG A 293 15.61 9.47 -17.59
N ALA A 294 15.49 9.27 -18.90
CA ALA A 294 14.61 10.03 -19.75
C ALA A 294 13.16 9.94 -19.24
N PRO A 295 12.44 11.08 -19.15
CA PRO A 295 11.01 11.09 -18.91
C PRO A 295 10.28 10.33 -20.02
N GLU A 296 9.11 9.77 -19.69
CA GLU A 296 8.37 8.90 -20.62
C GLU A 296 7.97 9.61 -21.92
N ASP A 297 7.57 10.88 -21.84
CA ASP A 297 7.24 11.71 -23.01
C ASP A 297 8.41 11.81 -24.01
N PHE A 298 9.65 11.80 -23.51
CA PHE A 298 10.83 11.82 -24.37
C PHE A 298 11.19 10.45 -24.92
N LEU A 299 10.83 9.34 -24.26
CA LEU A 299 11.05 8.00 -24.79
C LEU A 299 10.31 7.79 -26.10
N ASP A 300 9.08 8.30 -26.23
CA ASP A 300 8.31 8.22 -27.47
C ASP A 300 8.95 9.03 -28.60
N LEU A 301 9.51 10.19 -28.28
CA LEU A 301 10.27 11.01 -29.24
C LEU A 301 11.58 10.32 -29.66
N ILE A 302 12.30 9.69 -28.73
CA ILE A 302 13.51 8.92 -29.02
C ILE A 302 13.18 7.73 -29.91
N LEU A 303 12.13 6.95 -29.59
CA LEU A 303 11.70 5.83 -30.42
C LEU A 303 11.28 6.27 -31.82
N ARG A 304 10.62 7.43 -31.93
CA ARG A 304 10.25 8.01 -33.23
C ARG A 304 11.48 8.44 -34.03
N ASP A 305 12.46 9.06 -33.39
CA ASP A 305 13.73 9.46 -34.02
C ASP A 305 14.54 8.24 -34.49
N LEU A 306 14.56 7.18 -33.68
CA LEU A 306 15.15 5.88 -34.04
C LEU A 306 14.35 5.13 -35.11
N GLY A 307 13.16 5.62 -35.50
CA GLY A 307 12.35 5.07 -36.59
C GLY A 307 11.51 3.85 -36.22
N ASN A 308 11.13 3.70 -34.94
CA ASN A 308 10.38 2.55 -34.43
C ASN A 308 9.20 2.17 -35.35
N PRO A 309 9.21 0.98 -35.98
CA PRO A 309 8.19 0.55 -36.91
C PRO A 309 7.06 -0.24 -36.25
N PHE A 310 7.20 -0.58 -34.97
CA PHE A 310 6.31 -1.49 -34.26
C PHE A 310 5.17 -0.68 -33.63
N PRO A 311 3.90 -0.95 -33.99
CA PRO A 311 2.75 -0.23 -33.46
C PRO A 311 2.26 -0.81 -32.13
N PHE A 312 3.17 -1.32 -31.30
CA PHE A 312 2.83 -2.00 -30.05
C PHE A 312 2.84 -1.00 -28.90
N ASP A 313 1.80 -1.04 -28.08
CA ASP A 313 1.73 -0.28 -26.85
C ASP A 313 2.64 -0.95 -25.81
N LEU A 314 3.75 -0.27 -25.50
CA LEU A 314 4.70 -0.70 -24.48
C LEU A 314 4.59 0.21 -23.26
N ASP A 315 4.81 -0.36 -22.08
CA ASP A 315 5.03 0.41 -20.87
C ASP A 315 6.39 1.14 -20.93
N GLY A 316 6.60 2.12 -20.04
CA GLY A 316 7.84 2.91 -20.04
C GLY A 316 9.12 2.06 -19.96
N LEU A 317 9.08 0.91 -19.29
CA LEU A 317 10.21 -0.02 -19.21
C LEU A 317 10.44 -0.75 -20.54
N GLY A 318 9.38 -1.23 -21.19
CA GLY A 318 9.42 -1.80 -22.54
C GLY A 318 9.94 -0.81 -23.57
N LYS A 319 9.50 0.45 -23.53
CA LYS A 319 9.99 1.52 -24.40
C LYS A 319 11.51 1.74 -24.27
N ARG A 320 12.03 1.77 -23.04
CA ARG A 320 13.47 1.91 -22.77
C ARG A 320 14.26 0.73 -23.31
N ARG A 321 13.79 -0.49 -23.04
CA ARG A 321 14.41 -1.72 -23.56
C ARG A 321 14.42 -1.72 -25.08
N LEU A 322 13.31 -1.36 -25.71
CA LEU A 322 13.20 -1.28 -27.17
C LEU A 322 14.22 -0.28 -27.72
N ALA A 323 14.27 0.94 -27.19
CA ALA A 323 15.21 1.96 -27.63
C ALA A 323 16.67 1.49 -27.55
N SER A 324 17.02 0.70 -26.54
CA SER A 324 18.38 0.16 -26.38
C SER A 324 18.75 -0.93 -27.40
N VAL A 325 17.77 -1.69 -27.90
CA VAL A 325 17.99 -2.86 -28.78
C VAL A 325 17.62 -2.59 -30.23
N LEU A 326 16.80 -1.57 -30.51
CA LEU A 326 16.23 -1.29 -31.84
C LEU A 326 17.29 -1.15 -32.94
N VAL A 327 18.44 -0.52 -32.64
CA VAL A 327 19.56 -0.40 -33.59
C VAL A 327 20.15 -1.76 -33.96
N GLU A 328 20.30 -2.67 -32.99
CA GLU A 328 20.75 -4.04 -33.24
C GLU A 328 19.71 -4.85 -34.01
N MET A 329 18.41 -4.65 -33.74
CA MET A 329 17.33 -5.27 -34.52
C MET A 329 17.40 -4.86 -35.99
N TYR A 330 17.68 -3.59 -36.28
CA TYR A 330 17.88 -3.14 -37.66
C TYR A 330 19.08 -3.81 -38.34
N ARG A 331 20.17 -4.06 -37.62
CA ARG A 331 21.35 -4.77 -38.15
C ARG A 331 21.05 -6.22 -38.48
N GLN A 332 20.15 -6.86 -37.72
CA GLN A 332 19.74 -8.25 -37.93
C GLN A 332 18.56 -8.39 -38.88
N LYS A 333 18.03 -7.28 -39.42
CA LYS A 333 16.91 -7.31 -40.37
C LYS A 333 17.25 -8.19 -41.57
N GLY A 334 16.31 -9.05 -41.94
CA GLY A 334 16.45 -9.99 -43.05
C GLY A 334 17.09 -11.34 -42.67
N THR A 335 17.38 -11.58 -41.39
CA THR A 335 17.93 -12.85 -40.90
C THR A 335 16.91 -13.61 -40.08
N ALA A 336 17.00 -14.95 -40.07
CA ALA A 336 16.18 -15.82 -39.22
C ALA A 336 16.35 -15.47 -37.73
N GLY A 337 17.60 -15.35 -37.27
CA GLY A 337 17.89 -14.95 -35.88
C GLY A 337 17.34 -13.57 -35.50
N GLY A 338 17.27 -12.62 -36.45
CA GLY A 338 16.63 -11.32 -36.20
C GLY A 338 15.12 -11.42 -35.97
N ILE A 339 14.44 -12.29 -36.72
CA ILE A 339 13.01 -12.58 -36.55
C ILE A 339 12.77 -13.29 -35.21
N GLU A 340 13.58 -14.30 -34.88
CA GLU A 340 13.55 -15.02 -33.60
C GLU A 340 13.72 -14.08 -32.40
N ASN A 341 14.78 -13.27 -32.41
CA ASN A 341 15.07 -12.33 -31.32
C ASN A 341 13.97 -11.28 -31.14
N ALA A 342 13.36 -10.81 -32.23
CA ALA A 342 12.30 -9.82 -32.17
C ALA A 342 10.99 -10.39 -31.57
N ILE A 343 10.60 -11.59 -32.00
CA ILE A 343 9.40 -12.26 -31.46
C ILE A 343 9.61 -12.59 -29.99
N ARG A 344 10.81 -13.08 -29.63
CA ARG A 344 11.18 -13.30 -28.22
C ARG A 344 11.14 -12.03 -27.39
N PHE A 345 11.60 -10.90 -27.93
CA PHE A 345 11.62 -9.62 -27.22
C PHE A 345 10.21 -9.11 -26.90
N PHE A 346 9.29 -9.14 -27.87
CA PHE A 346 7.95 -8.56 -27.71
C PHE A 346 6.96 -9.50 -27.02
N LEU A 347 7.04 -10.81 -27.29
CA LEU A 347 6.03 -11.77 -26.85
C LEU A 347 6.56 -12.77 -25.82
N GLY A 348 7.88 -12.83 -25.60
CA GLY A 348 8.49 -13.85 -24.74
C GLY A 348 8.38 -15.27 -25.30
N ILE A 349 8.07 -15.40 -26.60
CA ILE A 349 7.86 -16.67 -27.29
C ILE A 349 9.14 -17.06 -28.03
N ASP A 350 9.60 -18.29 -27.82
CA ASP A 350 10.69 -18.87 -28.59
C ASP A 350 10.13 -19.53 -29.86
N ILE A 351 10.75 -19.22 -31.01
CA ILE A 351 10.42 -19.85 -32.29
C ILE A 351 11.14 -21.20 -32.36
N THR A 352 10.41 -22.26 -32.70
CA THR A 352 10.96 -23.61 -32.81
C THR A 352 11.81 -23.75 -34.06
N ALA A 353 11.31 -23.25 -35.20
CA ALA A 353 12.03 -23.26 -36.47
C ALA A 353 11.51 -22.21 -37.45
N ILE A 354 12.39 -21.75 -38.34
CA ILE A 354 12.02 -21.03 -39.56
C ILE A 354 12.41 -21.92 -40.74
N THR A 355 11.41 -22.55 -41.36
CA THR A 355 11.61 -23.59 -42.38
C THR A 355 11.29 -23.05 -43.78
N PRO A 356 12.02 -23.47 -44.83
CA PRO A 356 11.62 -23.19 -46.20
C PRO A 356 10.23 -23.74 -46.48
N PHE A 357 9.41 -23.01 -47.23
CA PHE A 357 8.08 -23.46 -47.59
C PHE A 357 8.15 -24.70 -48.48
N THR A 358 7.70 -25.84 -47.96
CA THR A 358 7.55 -27.09 -48.69
C THR A 358 6.08 -27.33 -48.98
N GLY A 359 5.57 -26.74 -50.07
CA GLY A 359 4.23 -27.06 -50.56
C GLY A 359 4.21 -28.42 -51.27
N THR A 360 3.22 -29.25 -50.96
CA THR A 360 2.83 -30.40 -51.76
C THR A 360 2.19 -29.88 -53.04
N THR A 361 2.98 -29.79 -54.11
CA THR A 361 2.45 -29.39 -55.44
C THR A 361 1.99 -30.63 -56.18
N LEU A 362 0.88 -30.52 -56.93
CA LEU A 362 0.42 -31.60 -57.80
C LEU A 362 1.54 -32.05 -58.74
N VAL A 363 1.69 -33.36 -58.90
CA VAL A 363 2.55 -33.95 -59.92
C VAL A 363 1.67 -34.45 -61.05
N LEU A 364 1.83 -33.84 -62.23
CA LEU A 364 1.05 -34.18 -63.42
C LEU A 364 1.22 -35.66 -63.79
N GLY A 365 0.15 -36.44 -63.67
CA GLY A 365 0.13 -37.87 -63.94
C GLY A 365 0.27 -38.78 -62.72
N GLU A 366 0.52 -38.22 -61.54
CA GLU A 366 0.60 -38.97 -60.27
C GLU A 366 -0.49 -38.52 -59.29
N SER A 367 -0.77 -37.22 -59.20
CA SER A 367 -1.75 -36.69 -58.25
C SER A 367 -3.20 -36.85 -58.72
N GLU A 368 -4.07 -37.28 -57.80
CA GLU A 368 -5.50 -37.52 -58.00
C GLU A 368 -6.34 -36.30 -57.65
N LEU A 369 -7.21 -35.89 -58.59
CA LEU A 369 -8.13 -34.77 -58.42
C LEU A 369 -9.05 -34.99 -57.21
N GLY A 370 -8.89 -34.18 -56.17
CA GLY A 370 -9.68 -34.25 -54.93
C GLY A 370 -9.02 -34.99 -53.77
N VAL A 371 -7.79 -35.52 -53.95
CA VAL A 371 -7.00 -36.18 -52.88
C VAL A 371 -5.74 -35.37 -52.57
N ASP A 372 -4.84 -35.24 -53.53
CA ASP A 372 -3.54 -34.55 -53.41
C ASP A 372 -3.33 -33.52 -54.54
N TRP A 373 -4.41 -33.14 -55.22
CA TRP A 373 -4.41 -32.15 -56.29
C TRP A 373 -4.43 -30.72 -55.74
N GLU A 374 -3.28 -30.28 -55.27
CA GLU A 374 -3.07 -28.90 -54.78
C GLU A 374 -2.36 -28.06 -55.85
N LEU A 375 -3.05 -27.01 -56.32
CA LEU A 375 -2.48 -26.03 -57.25
C LEU A 375 -1.51 -25.12 -56.47
N GLY A 376 -0.26 -25.56 -56.35
CA GLY A 376 0.75 -24.81 -55.61
C GLY A 376 1.36 -23.64 -56.38
N PRO A 377 2.11 -22.77 -55.67
CA PRO A 377 2.75 -21.61 -56.27
C PRO A 377 3.91 -22.01 -57.19
N SER A 378 4.36 -21.10 -58.06
CA SER A 378 5.51 -21.37 -58.95
C SER A 378 6.76 -21.79 -58.18
N GLU A 379 7.63 -22.64 -58.77
CA GLU A 379 8.90 -23.06 -58.14
C GLU A 379 9.74 -21.87 -57.66
N ARG A 380 9.70 -20.75 -58.39
CA ARG A 380 10.43 -19.53 -58.03
C ARG A 380 9.89 -18.91 -56.74
N PHE A 381 8.59 -18.96 -56.51
CA PHE A 381 7.97 -18.48 -55.27
C PHE A 381 8.38 -19.35 -54.09
N ALA A 382 8.29 -20.69 -54.24
CA ALA A 382 8.64 -21.63 -53.17
C ALA A 382 10.09 -21.45 -52.66
N ARG A 383 11.03 -21.11 -53.55
CA ARG A 383 12.43 -20.83 -53.17
C ARG A 383 12.62 -19.59 -52.29
N TYR A 384 11.67 -18.66 -52.30
CA TYR A 384 11.72 -17.44 -51.50
C TYR A 384 10.64 -17.41 -50.42
N ALA A 385 9.95 -18.53 -50.18
CA ALA A 385 8.89 -18.66 -49.21
C ALA A 385 9.34 -19.43 -47.97
N PHE A 386 8.86 -19.04 -46.79
CA PHE A 386 9.18 -19.70 -45.53
C PHE A 386 7.99 -19.70 -44.57
N ASN A 387 8.03 -20.65 -43.63
CA ASN A 387 7.09 -20.81 -42.52
C ASN A 387 7.79 -20.49 -41.20
N VAL A 388 7.00 -20.09 -40.20
CA VAL A 388 7.46 -19.88 -38.82
C VAL A 388 6.71 -20.86 -37.93
N GLU A 389 7.45 -21.65 -37.14
CA GLU A 389 6.92 -22.70 -36.27
C GLU A 389 7.07 -22.31 -34.80
N VAL A 390 6.01 -22.50 -34.00
CA VAL A 390 5.96 -22.21 -32.58
C VAL A 390 5.29 -23.37 -31.84
N ASP A 391 5.85 -23.81 -30.72
CA ASP A 391 5.34 -24.97 -29.96
C ASP A 391 4.26 -24.62 -28.91
N VAL A 392 3.79 -23.38 -28.88
CA VAL A 392 2.85 -22.85 -27.87
C VAL A 392 1.55 -22.41 -28.55
N PRO A 393 0.37 -22.70 -27.95
CA PRO A 393 -0.90 -22.21 -28.49
C PRO A 393 -0.94 -20.68 -28.45
N LEU A 394 -1.17 -20.07 -29.62
CA LEU A 394 -1.18 -18.62 -29.80
C LEU A 394 -2.62 -18.06 -29.82
N SER A 395 -2.83 -16.99 -29.07
CA SER A 395 -4.01 -16.13 -29.20
C SER A 395 -4.04 -15.39 -30.55
N GLU A 396 -5.22 -14.91 -30.95
CA GLU A 396 -5.38 -14.16 -32.20
C GLU A 396 -4.54 -12.88 -32.23
N THR A 397 -4.41 -12.19 -31.10
CA THR A 397 -3.58 -10.99 -30.97
C THR A 397 -2.09 -11.32 -31.15
N GLU A 398 -1.59 -12.38 -30.52
CA GLU A 398 -0.20 -12.83 -30.68
C GLU A 398 0.09 -13.24 -32.12
N ARG A 399 -0.85 -13.94 -32.80
CA ARG A 399 -0.72 -14.28 -34.22
C ARG A 399 -0.58 -13.05 -35.10
N GLN A 400 -1.37 -12.00 -34.86
CA GLN A 400 -1.30 -10.74 -35.60
C GLN A 400 0.01 -10.01 -35.35
N GLN A 401 0.48 -9.97 -34.10
CA GLN A 401 1.75 -9.33 -33.72
C GLN A 401 2.96 -10.07 -34.33
N ILE A 402 2.98 -11.41 -34.29
CA ILE A 402 4.01 -12.23 -34.94
C ILE A 402 4.04 -11.93 -36.44
N ARG A 403 2.87 -11.93 -37.11
CA ARG A 403 2.78 -11.62 -38.54
C ARG A 403 3.35 -10.24 -38.86
N ALA A 404 2.98 -9.21 -38.08
CA ALA A 404 3.49 -7.85 -38.27
C ALA A 404 5.02 -7.77 -38.10
N ILE A 405 5.59 -8.46 -37.10
CA ILE A 405 7.03 -8.51 -36.87
C ILE A 405 7.75 -9.20 -38.03
N VAL A 406 7.28 -10.37 -38.44
CA VAL A 406 7.86 -11.16 -39.54
C VAL A 406 7.80 -10.37 -40.84
N ASP A 407 6.65 -9.78 -41.17
CA ASP A 407 6.47 -9.00 -42.40
C ASP A 407 7.36 -7.76 -42.45
N TYR A 408 7.64 -7.15 -41.30
CA TYR A 408 8.55 -6.01 -41.24
C TYR A 408 10.03 -6.41 -41.36
N LEU A 409 10.42 -7.50 -40.69
CA LEU A 409 11.83 -7.92 -40.58
C LEU A 409 12.31 -8.81 -41.73
N LYS A 410 11.41 -9.48 -42.45
CA LYS A 410 11.79 -10.33 -43.59
C LYS A 410 12.50 -9.54 -44.69
N PRO A 411 13.39 -10.18 -45.46
CA PRO A 411 13.91 -9.57 -46.69
C PRO A 411 12.76 -9.25 -47.67
N ALA A 412 12.83 -8.11 -48.35
CA ALA A 412 11.76 -7.64 -49.24
C ALA A 412 11.40 -8.63 -50.37
N HIS A 413 12.34 -9.48 -50.79
CA HIS A 413 12.15 -10.47 -51.85
C HIS A 413 11.62 -11.83 -51.35
N THR A 414 11.35 -11.98 -50.05
CA THR A 414 10.86 -13.22 -49.43
C THR A 414 9.39 -13.13 -49.03
N HIS A 415 8.75 -14.30 -48.95
CA HIS A 415 7.34 -14.47 -48.64
C HIS A 415 7.18 -15.28 -47.35
N PHE A 416 6.52 -14.70 -46.36
CA PHE A 416 6.06 -15.43 -45.19
C PHE A 416 4.70 -16.05 -45.54
N VAL A 417 4.58 -17.37 -45.41
CA VAL A 417 3.38 -18.11 -45.84
C VAL A 417 2.54 -18.47 -44.62
N ASP A 418 3.04 -19.38 -43.77
CA ASP A 418 2.27 -19.90 -42.65
C ASP A 418 2.96 -19.72 -41.29
N LEU A 419 2.14 -19.42 -40.28
CA LEU A 419 2.48 -19.48 -38.87
C LEU A 419 1.90 -20.78 -38.29
N LEU A 420 2.77 -21.75 -38.06
CA LEU A 420 2.42 -23.08 -37.56
C LEU A 420 2.49 -23.08 -36.03
N ALA A 421 1.35 -23.34 -35.39
CA ALA A 421 1.20 -23.42 -33.94
C ALA A 421 0.23 -24.58 -33.60
N PRO A 422 0.38 -25.23 -32.42
CA PRO A 422 -0.43 -26.39 -32.01
C PRO A 422 -1.92 -26.08 -31.79
#